data_AF-X1S4S5-F1
#
_entry.id   AF-X1S4S5-F1
#
_cell.length_a   1.000
_cell.length_b   1.000
_cell.length_c   1.000
_cell.angle_alpha   90.00
_cell.angle_beta   90.00
_cell.angle_gamma   90.00
#
_symmetry.space_group_name_H-M   'P 1'
#
loop_
_entity.id
_entity.type
_entity.pdbx_description
1 polymer ?
#
loop_
_entity_poly.entity_id
_entity_poly.type
_entity_poly.pdbx_seq_one_letter_code
_entity_poly.pdbx_strand_id
1 'polypeptide(L)'
;MAISNPKLGEIQRLILLHTLHILDWLNEPEQQGKYFGWLTWGRDRISTKTLRERIFWIDELGVTASIRASFSRSLRQLESRGLIVSWNDKHDEPGYTTHISLTERGQKLAEELKAKG
;
A
#
# COMPACT_ATOMS: atom_id res chain seq x y z
N MET A 1 15.53 -19.72 0.10
CA MET A 1 14.46 -19.85 -0.89
C MET A 1 14.38 -18.54 -1.65
N ALA A 2 14.65 -18.50 -2.96
CA ALA A 2 14.61 -17.25 -3.72
C ALA A 2 13.14 -16.83 -3.90
N ILE A 3 12.76 -15.70 -3.34
CA ILE A 3 11.42 -15.12 -3.53
C ILE A 3 11.36 -14.67 -4.99
N SER A 4 10.57 -15.37 -5.81
CA SER A 4 10.34 -14.98 -7.20
C SER A 4 9.69 -13.61 -7.24
N ASN A 5 10.12 -12.74 -8.16
CA ASN A 5 9.52 -11.42 -8.30
C ASN A 5 8.10 -11.58 -8.86
N PRO A 6 7.04 -11.21 -8.13
CA PRO A 6 5.67 -11.37 -8.60
C PRO A 6 5.43 -10.57 -9.89
N LYS A 7 4.53 -11.07 -10.74
CA LYS A 7 4.11 -10.37 -11.96
C LYS A 7 3.52 -9.00 -11.59
N LEU A 8 3.68 -7.99 -12.46
CA LEU A 8 3.19 -6.64 -12.19
C LEU A 8 1.68 -6.59 -11.85
N GLY A 9 0.86 -7.39 -12.54
CA GLY A 9 -0.57 -7.49 -12.23
C GLY A 9 -0.86 -8.05 -10.84
N GLU A 10 -0.04 -8.99 -10.36
CA GLU A 10 -0.17 -9.54 -9.00
C GLU A 10 0.21 -8.49 -7.96
N ILE A 11 1.28 -7.73 -8.19
CA ILE A 11 1.66 -6.62 -7.30
C ILE A 11 0.54 -5.59 -7.21
N GLN A 12 -0.13 -5.26 -8.33
CA GLN A 12 -1.27 -4.34 -8.33
C GLN A 12 -2.45 -4.88 -7.52
N ARG A 13 -2.79 -6.16 -7.68
CA ARG A 13 -3.82 -6.83 -6.89
C ARG A 13 -3.49 -6.78 -5.40
N LEU A 14 -2.26 -7.12 -5.03
CA LEU A 14 -1.79 -7.09 -3.64
C LEU A 14 -1.84 -5.67 -3.05
N ILE A 15 -1.41 -4.64 -3.80
CA ILE A 15 -1.54 -3.24 -3.38
C ILE A 15 -2.99 -2.92 -3.03
N LEU A 16 -3.94 -3.21 -3.93
CA LEU A 16 -5.35 -2.91 -3.71
C LEU A 16 -5.92 -3.63 -2.48
N LEU A 17 -5.68 -4.94 -2.36
CA LEU A 17 -6.21 -5.74 -1.25
C LEU A 17 -5.63 -5.34 0.10
N HIS A 18 -4.32 -5.14 0.18
CA HIS A 18 -3.68 -4.76 1.43
C HIS A 18 -4.04 -3.32 1.83
N THR A 19 -4.20 -2.41 0.87
CA THR A 19 -4.66 -1.05 1.16
C THR A 19 -6.09 -1.08 1.70
N LEU A 20 -7.01 -1.82 1.06
CA LEU A 20 -8.38 -1.99 1.54
C LEU A 20 -8.42 -2.56 2.96
N HIS A 21 -7.67 -3.64 3.21
CA HIS A 21 -7.64 -4.28 4.52
C HIS A 21 -7.14 -3.35 5.63
N ILE A 22 -6.11 -2.54 5.34
CA ILE A 22 -5.61 -1.57 6.33
C ILE A 22 -6.64 -0.47 6.57
N LEU A 23 -7.30 0.05 5.53
CA LEU A 23 -8.36 1.05 5.67
C LEU A 23 -9.57 0.52 6.43
N ASP A 24 -10.02 -0.72 6.15
CA ASP A 24 -11.08 -1.41 6.90
C ASP A 24 -10.71 -1.49 8.39
N TRP A 25 -9.48 -1.92 8.68
CA TRP A 25 -8.97 -2.07 10.05
C TRP A 25 -8.88 -0.73 10.80
N LEU A 26 -8.49 0.36 10.13
CA LEU A 26 -8.42 1.70 10.72
C LEU A 26 -9.81 2.28 11.05
N ASN A 27 -10.84 1.84 10.32
CA ASN A 27 -12.22 2.24 10.59
C ASN A 27 -12.82 1.52 11.81
N GLU A 28 -12.14 0.51 12.37
CA GLU A 28 -12.59 -0.17 13.59
C GLU A 28 -12.40 0.73 14.85
N PRO A 29 -13.46 0.99 15.64
CA PRO A 29 -13.41 1.90 16.79
C PRO A 29 -12.34 1.57 17.82
N GLU A 30 -12.03 0.28 18.00
CA GLU A 30 -11.04 -0.21 18.98
C GLU A 30 -9.59 0.11 18.59
N GLN A 31 -9.33 0.30 17.29
CA GLN A 31 -7.99 0.49 16.74
C GLN A 31 -7.60 1.96 16.58
N GLN A 32 -8.58 2.86 16.58
CA GLN A 32 -8.40 4.31 16.41
C GLN A 32 -7.54 4.94 17.52
N GLY A 33 -7.43 4.32 18.70
CA GLY A 33 -6.66 4.85 19.83
C GLY A 33 -5.20 4.38 19.93
N LYS A 34 -4.78 3.32 19.22
CA LYS A 34 -3.55 2.58 19.57
C LYS A 34 -2.40 2.66 18.56
N TYR A 35 -2.67 2.94 17.27
CA TYR A 35 -1.66 2.85 16.19
C TYR A 35 -1.57 4.06 15.26
N PHE A 36 -2.13 5.20 15.69
CA PHE A 36 -2.37 6.40 14.87
C PHE A 36 -1.12 7.11 14.32
N GLY A 37 0.09 6.76 14.79
CA GLY A 37 1.33 7.47 14.42
C GLY A 37 2.33 6.68 13.56
N TRP A 38 2.19 5.35 13.43
CA TRP A 38 3.21 4.49 12.80
C TRP A 38 2.79 3.89 11.45
N LEU A 39 1.49 3.78 11.18
CA LEU A 39 0.96 3.11 9.98
C LEU A 39 0.30 4.09 8.99
N THR A 40 -0.12 5.26 9.47
CA THR A 40 -0.92 6.20 8.68
C THR A 40 -0.56 7.64 8.96
N TRP A 41 -0.73 8.48 7.94
CA TRP A 41 -0.71 9.94 8.08
C TRP A 41 -2.16 10.42 7.95
N GLY A 42 -2.82 10.64 9.09
CA GLY A 42 -4.29 10.76 9.14
C GLY A 42 -5.00 9.41 9.22
N ARG A 43 -6.32 9.39 9.00
CA ARG A 43 -7.17 8.18 9.14
C ARG A 43 -7.23 7.32 7.88
N ASP A 44 -6.71 7.83 6.77
CA ASP A 44 -7.07 7.36 5.42
C ASP A 44 -5.87 7.17 4.48
N ARG A 45 -4.64 7.44 4.94
CA ARG A 45 -3.44 7.40 4.09
C ARG A 45 -2.40 6.43 4.63
N ILE A 46 -1.91 5.55 3.77
CA ILE A 46 -1.01 4.45 4.12
C ILE A 46 0.35 4.70 3.47
N SER A 47 1.42 4.57 4.26
CA SER A 47 2.79 4.70 3.74
C SER A 47 3.12 3.59 2.75
N THR A 48 3.65 3.96 1.58
CA THR A 48 4.08 2.99 0.57
C THR A 48 5.22 2.09 1.04
N LYS A 49 6.04 2.56 2.00
CA LYS A 49 7.07 1.76 2.67
C LYS A 49 6.41 0.61 3.46
N THR A 50 5.50 0.95 4.35
CA THR A 50 4.77 -0.02 5.19
C THR A 50 3.96 -1.01 4.34
N LEU A 51 3.30 -0.51 3.29
CA LEU A 51 2.55 -1.36 2.38
C LEU A 51 3.46 -2.37 1.64
N ARG A 52 4.64 -1.92 1.19
CA ARG A 52 5.62 -2.79 0.52
C ARG A 52 6.14 -3.86 1.47
N GLU A 53 6.56 -3.48 2.67
CA GLU A 53 7.06 -4.41 3.69
C GLU A 53 6.00 -5.48 4.02
N ARG A 54 4.72 -5.08 4.13
CA ARG A 54 3.60 -5.99 4.36
C ARG A 54 3.35 -6.95 3.19
N ILE A 55 3.42 -6.47 1.95
CA ILE A 55 3.17 -7.30 0.75
C ILE A 55 4.28 -8.32 0.56
N PHE A 56 5.53 -7.90 0.74
CA PHE A 56 6.68 -8.76 0.47
C PHE A 56 7.13 -9.56 1.69
N TRP A 57 6.61 -9.29 2.89
CA TRP A 57 7.04 -9.91 4.16
C TRP A 57 8.56 -9.81 4.37
N ILE A 58 9.12 -8.67 3.97
CA ILE A 58 10.55 -8.43 3.92
C ILE A 58 10.84 -7.07 4.56
N ASP A 59 11.82 -7.01 5.45
CA ASP A 59 12.34 -5.77 6.03
C ASP A 59 13.12 -4.94 4.99
N GLU A 60 13.51 -3.70 5.32
CA GLU A 60 14.23 -2.83 4.36
C GLU A 60 15.49 -3.48 3.76
N LEU A 61 16.14 -4.39 4.49
CA LEU A 61 17.37 -5.06 4.09
C LEU A 61 17.13 -6.12 3.00
N GLY A 62 15.95 -6.76 2.96
CA GLY A 62 15.63 -7.74 1.91
C GLY A 62 14.95 -7.16 0.67
N VAL A 63 14.49 -5.89 0.68
CA VAL A 63 13.84 -5.30 -0.49
C VAL A 63 14.89 -4.97 -1.55
N THR A 64 14.98 -5.81 -2.58
CA THR A 64 15.89 -5.56 -3.72
C THR A 64 15.48 -4.35 -4.55
N ALA A 65 16.43 -3.77 -5.29
CA ALA A 65 16.16 -2.67 -6.22
C ALA A 65 15.11 -3.05 -7.29
N SER A 66 15.10 -4.31 -7.72
CA SER A 66 14.11 -4.83 -8.69
C SER A 66 12.70 -4.83 -8.11
N ILE A 67 12.53 -5.28 -6.85
CA ILE A 67 11.23 -5.27 -6.16
C ILE A 67 10.74 -3.82 -5.99
N ARG A 68 11.62 -2.90 -5.56
CA ARG A 68 11.26 -1.47 -5.47
C ARG A 68 10.77 -0.92 -6.80
N ALA A 69 11.51 -1.18 -7.88
CA ALA A 69 11.15 -0.68 -9.22
C ALA A 69 9.83 -1.29 -9.74
N SER A 70 9.56 -2.57 -9.48
CA SER A 70 8.27 -3.19 -9.84
C SER A 70 7.13 -2.61 -9.02
N PHE A 71 7.31 -2.43 -7.71
CA PHE A 71 6.32 -1.85 -6.82
C PHE A 71 5.97 -0.41 -7.21
N SER A 72 6.98 0.45 -7.43
CA SER A 72 6.76 1.84 -7.89
C SER A 72 6.07 1.90 -9.25
N ARG A 73 6.37 1.00 -10.18
CA ARG A 73 5.67 0.91 -11.48
C ARG A 73 4.20 0.53 -11.29
N SER A 74 3.90 -0.43 -10.41
CA SER A 74 2.52 -0.81 -10.09
C SER A 74 1.73 0.32 -9.46
N LEU A 75 2.33 1.10 -8.54
CA LEU A 75 1.68 2.29 -7.97
C LEU A 75 1.32 3.31 -9.05
N ARG A 76 2.27 3.68 -9.92
CA ARG A 76 2.00 4.62 -11.03
C ARG A 76 0.91 4.12 -11.97
N GLN A 77 0.87 2.82 -12.26
CA GLN A 77 -0.18 2.24 -13.10
C GLN A 77 -1.56 2.31 -12.43
N LEU A 78 -1.65 2.01 -11.14
CA LEU A 78 -2.91 2.12 -10.38
C LEU A 78 -3.39 3.57 -10.29
N GLU A 79 -2.47 4.51 -10.05
CA GLU A 79 -2.78 5.95 -9.99
C GLU A 79 -3.24 6.47 -11.36
N SER A 80 -2.55 6.10 -12.45
CA SER A 80 -2.96 6.47 -13.81
C SER A 80 -4.34 5.94 -14.21
N ARG A 81 -4.79 4.85 -13.57
CA ARG A 81 -6.14 4.28 -13.75
C ARG A 81 -7.19 4.92 -12.85
N GLY A 82 -6.80 5.87 -12.00
CA GLY A 82 -7.66 6.51 -11.01
C GLY A 82 -8.15 5.52 -9.95
N LEU A 83 -7.35 4.51 -9.59
CA LEU A 83 -7.69 3.55 -8.55
C LEU A 83 -7.14 3.98 -7.19
N ILE A 84 -6.01 4.69 -7.17
CA ILE A 84 -5.40 5.24 -5.96
C ILE A 84 -5.08 6.72 -6.16
N VAL A 85 -4.89 7.43 -5.06
CA VAL A 85 -4.29 8.77 -5.02
C VAL A 85 -3.01 8.70 -4.19
N SER A 86 -1.96 9.40 -4.60
CA SER A 86 -0.70 9.49 -3.86
C SER A 86 -0.39 10.90 -3.38
N TRP A 87 0.31 11.00 -2.25
CA TRP A 87 0.84 12.24 -1.69
C TRP A 87 2.29 12.03 -1.30
N ASN A 88 3.15 13.00 -1.61
CA ASN A 88 4.53 13.00 -1.16
C ASN A 88 4.66 13.97 0.01
N ASP A 89 4.94 13.42 1.19
CA ASP A 89 5.11 14.22 2.39
C ASP A 89 6.57 14.22 2.84
N LYS A 90 7.01 15.36 3.38
CA LYS A 90 8.35 15.58 3.91
C LYS A 90 8.23 15.80 5.43
N HIS A 91 7.95 14.73 6.18
CA HIS A 91 7.87 14.80 7.64
C HIS A 91 8.98 13.97 8.29
N ASP A 92 9.75 14.64 9.14
CA ASP A 92 10.67 14.22 10.23
C ASP A 92 11.63 13.02 10.08
N GLU A 93 11.61 12.26 8.98
CA GLU A 93 12.68 11.35 8.58
C GLU A 93 13.55 12.00 7.49
N PRO A 94 14.81 11.58 7.29
CA PRO A 94 15.63 12.08 6.19
C PRO A 94 15.12 11.53 4.85
N GLY A 95 14.03 12.09 4.32
CA GLY A 95 13.44 11.67 3.05
C GLY A 95 12.02 12.18 2.80
N TYR A 96 11.55 12.00 1.56
CA TYR A 96 10.13 12.07 1.23
C TYR A 96 9.52 10.69 1.41
N THR A 97 8.39 10.61 2.11
CA THR A 97 7.59 9.39 2.20
C THR A 97 6.34 9.57 1.36
N THR A 98 6.15 8.67 0.40
CA THR A 98 4.91 8.62 -0.39
C THR A 98 3.85 7.87 0.38
N HIS A 99 2.69 8.48 0.55
CA HIS A 99 1.47 7.88 1.09
C HIS A 99 0.45 7.64 -0.03
N ILE A 100 -0.42 6.66 0.14
CA ILE A 100 -1.52 6.39 -0.80
C ILE A 100 -2.84 6.13 -0.08
N SER A 101 -3.94 6.28 -0.81
CA SER A 101 -5.27 5.83 -0.42
C SER A 101 -6.03 5.29 -1.63
N LEU A 102 -7.09 4.51 -1.38
CA LEU A 102 -7.99 4.07 -2.44
C LEU A 102 -8.95 5.19 -2.80
N THR A 103 -9.20 5.36 -4.10
CA THR A 103 -10.39 6.09 -4.57
C THR A 103 -11.63 5.23 -4.38
N GLU A 104 -12.84 5.80 -4.52
CA GLU A 104 -14.09 5.01 -4.53
C GLU A 104 -14.05 3.87 -5.57
N ARG A 105 -13.46 4.14 -6.75
CA ARG A 105 -13.31 3.14 -7.81
C ARG A 105 -12.30 2.05 -7.43
N GLY A 106 -11.19 2.44 -6.80
CA GLY A 106 -10.19 1.52 -6.28
C GLY A 106 -10.75 0.61 -5.19
N GLN A 107 -11.57 1.16 -4.30
CA GLN A 107 -12.24 0.43 -3.24
C GLN A 107 -13.20 -0.62 -3.79
N LYS A 108 -14.11 -0.24 -4.70
CA LYS A 108 -15.03 -1.19 -5.34
C LYS A 108 -14.27 -2.34 -6.01
N LEU A 109 -13.21 -2.02 -6.76
CA LEU A 109 -12.41 -3.05 -7.42
C LEU A 109 -11.69 -3.96 -6.40
N ALA A 110 -11.15 -3.39 -5.32
CA ALA A 110 -10.49 -4.17 -4.27
C ALA A 110 -11.48 -5.12 -3.56
N GLU A 111 -12.71 -4.67 -3.31
CA GLU A 111 -13.78 -5.48 -2.73
C GLU A 111 -14.19 -6.63 -3.68
N GLU A 112 -14.33 -6.35 -4.98
CA GLU A 112 -14.58 -7.39 -5.98
C GLU A 112 -13.46 -8.44 -6.03
N LEU A 113 -12.21 -8.00 -5.96
CA LEU A 113 -11.04 -8.90 -5.95
C LEU A 113 -11.02 -9.75 -4.67
N LYS A 114 -11.37 -9.16 -3.52
CA LYS A 114 -11.48 -9.86 -2.22
C LYS A 114 -12.56 -10.94 -2.27
N ALA A 115 -13.68 -10.67 -2.92
CA ALA A 115 -14.78 -11.63 -3.08
C ALA A 115 -14.47 -12.79 -4.04
N LYS A 116 -13.55 -12.61 -4.98
CA LYS A 116 -13.25 -13.58 -6.05
C LYS A 116 -12.18 -14.63 -5.72
N GLY A 117 -11.52 -14.53 -4.56
CA GLY A 117 -10.57 -15.53 -4.03
C GLY A 117 -9.39 -15.81 -4.94
#